data_AF-A0A7Y6X828-F1
#
_entry.id   AF-A0A7Y6X828-F1
#
_cell.length_a   1.000
_cell.length_b   1.000
_cell.length_c   1.000
_cell.angle_alpha   90.00
_cell.angle_beta   90.00
_cell.angle_gamma   90.00
#
_symmetry.space_group_name_H-M   'P 1'
#
loop_
_entity.id
_entity.type
_entity.pdbx_description
1 polymer ?
#
loop_
_entity_poly.entity_id
_entity_poly.type
_entity_poly.pdbx_seq_one_letter_code
_entity_poly.pdbx_strand_id
1 'polypeptide(L)'
;MAIAVLLGMLILLAMGGGIGVGLTLLLKKLFKFTTPVAIGVGLVLLVVGAVGLFAVVFDDLTASWWEARTAKVVHFTVPKGFNGRLHLVFDPNGPAVNEVDGKLEVKVSGAKAQKVKAGLGLENDYAEVEAHDTEGKRVDVFLDSSGSRDGVVYRGYWFGNQAGRTYDDSPIGQPE
;
A
#
# COMPACT_ATOMS: atom_id res chain seq x y z
N MET A 1 -15.90 7.99 5.32
CA MET A 1 -14.69 8.72 4.89
C MET A 1 -14.82 10.24 5.04
N ALA A 2 -15.77 10.92 4.39
CA ALA A 2 -15.85 12.40 4.39
C ALA A 2 -15.87 13.06 5.78
N ILE A 3 -16.65 12.53 6.74
CA ILE A 3 -16.76 13.10 8.10
C ILE A 3 -15.45 12.95 8.90
N ALA A 4 -14.74 11.82 8.73
CA ALA A 4 -13.48 11.56 9.43
C ALA A 4 -12.36 12.48 8.91
N VAL A 5 -12.32 12.73 7.60
CA VAL A 5 -11.39 13.70 6.99
C VAL A 5 -11.68 15.11 7.50
N LEU A 6 -12.95 15.50 7.57
CA LEU A 6 -13.37 16.83 8.01
C LEU A 6 -13.04 17.07 9.51
N LEU A 7 -13.23 16.06 10.36
CA LEU A 7 -12.80 16.08 11.76
C LEU A 7 -11.27 16.17 11.91
N GLY A 8 -10.51 15.41 11.10
CA GLY A 8 -9.05 15.48 11.09
C GLY A 8 -8.54 16.87 10.70
N MET A 9 -9.16 17.51 9.69
CA MET A 9 -8.82 18.88 9.28
C MET A 9 -9.13 19.91 10.39
N LEU A 10 -10.26 19.76 11.09
CA LEU A 10 -10.63 20.62 12.21
C LEU A 10 -9.65 20.53 13.38
N ILE A 11 -9.21 19.31 13.72
CA ILE A 11 -8.21 19.08 14.77
C ILE A 11 -6.87 19.71 14.39
N LEU A 12 -6.43 19.53 13.14
CA LEU A 12 -5.20 20.17 12.61
C LEU A 12 -5.29 21.69 12.66
N LEU A 13 -6.43 22.28 12.30
CA LEU A 13 -6.69 23.72 12.40
C LEU A 13 -6.61 24.22 13.85
N ALA A 14 -7.22 23.52 14.79
CA ALA A 14 -7.21 23.88 16.20
C ALA A 14 -5.79 23.79 16.81
N MET A 15 -5.06 22.70 16.51
CA MET A 15 -3.68 22.53 16.95
C MET A 15 -2.75 23.56 16.31
N GLY A 16 -2.88 23.79 15.00
CA GLY A 16 -2.10 24.80 14.27
C GLY A 16 -2.35 26.22 14.79
N GLY A 17 -3.62 26.56 15.06
CA GLY A 17 -3.99 27.85 15.65
C GLY A 17 -3.39 28.06 17.05
N GLY A 18 -3.44 27.05 17.92
CA GLY A 18 -2.84 27.11 19.26
C GLY A 18 -1.31 27.28 19.23
N ILE A 19 -0.63 26.52 18.36
CA ILE A 19 0.82 26.64 18.14
C ILE A 19 1.18 28.01 17.57
N GLY A 20 0.39 28.54 16.62
CA GLY A 20 0.60 29.86 16.03
C GLY A 20 0.52 31.01 17.04
N VAL A 21 -0.46 30.93 17.96
CA VAL A 21 -0.59 31.92 19.05
C VAL A 21 0.60 31.85 20.01
N GLY A 22 1.01 30.63 20.40
CA GLY A 22 2.18 30.43 21.25
C GLY A 22 3.47 30.95 20.61
N LEU A 23 3.69 30.66 19.33
CA LEU A 23 4.85 31.11 18.56
C LEU A 23 4.90 32.63 18.42
N THR A 24 3.74 33.26 18.19
CA THR A 24 3.61 34.73 18.09
C THR A 24 4.02 35.43 19.39
N LEU A 25 3.58 34.89 20.54
CA LEU A 25 3.94 35.42 21.86
C LEU A 25 5.43 35.22 22.16
N LEU A 26 5.99 34.09 21.75
CA LEU A 26 7.42 33.77 21.91
C LEU A 26 8.29 34.73 21.08
N LEU A 27 7.93 34.97 19.81
CA LEU A 27 8.62 35.91 18.91
C LEU A 27 8.58 37.35 19.43
N LYS A 28 7.42 37.79 19.95
CA LYS A 28 7.28 39.09 20.59
C LYS A 28 8.26 39.23 21.77
N LYS A 29 8.39 38.18 22.59
CA LYS A 29 9.26 38.18 23.78
C LYS A 29 10.76 38.12 23.41
N LEU A 30 11.13 37.32 22.42
CA LEU A 30 12.53 37.10 22.00
C LEU A 30 13.11 38.26 21.20
N PHE A 31 12.33 38.85 20.30
CA PHE A 31 12.82 39.86 19.35
C PHE A 31 12.31 41.28 19.63
N LYS A 32 11.55 41.48 20.73
CA LYS A 32 10.93 42.76 21.11
C LYS A 32 10.10 43.39 19.98
N PHE A 33 9.50 42.58 19.11
CA PHE A 33 8.64 43.08 18.05
C PHE A 33 7.41 43.81 18.60
N THR A 34 6.93 44.81 17.86
CA THR A 34 5.61 45.37 18.11
C THR A 34 4.56 44.28 17.87
N THR A 35 3.47 44.30 18.64
CA THR A 35 2.37 43.33 18.53
C THR A 35 1.92 43.05 17.08
N PRO A 36 1.69 44.06 16.21
CA PRO A 36 1.30 43.81 14.82
C PRO A 36 2.38 43.10 13.99
N VAL A 37 3.67 43.39 14.22
CA VAL A 37 4.78 42.72 13.52
C VAL A 37 4.89 41.27 13.95
N ALA A 38 4.75 40.98 15.24
CA ALA A 38 4.76 39.60 15.74
C ALA A 38 3.60 38.77 15.16
N ILE A 39 2.39 39.35 15.07
CA ILE A 39 1.23 38.69 14.46
C ILE A 39 1.49 38.41 12.97
N GLY A 40 2.02 39.38 12.23
CA GLY A 40 2.36 39.21 10.81
C GLY A 40 3.36 38.08 10.60
N VAL A 41 4.45 38.04 11.36
CA VAL A 41 5.46 36.98 11.28
C VAL A 41 4.89 35.62 11.71
N GLY A 42 4.09 35.59 12.78
CA GLY A 42 3.43 34.37 13.25
C GLY A 42 2.48 33.77 12.22
N LEU A 43 1.69 34.60 11.54
CA LEU A 43 0.81 34.17 10.44
C LEU A 43 1.60 33.63 9.26
N VAL A 44 2.70 34.29 8.86
CA VAL A 44 3.56 33.79 7.76
C VAL A 44 4.15 32.43 8.10
N LEU A 45 4.66 32.25 9.33
CA LEU A 45 5.21 30.96 9.77
C LEU A 45 4.15 29.87 9.84
N LEU A 46 2.93 30.21 10.27
CA LEU A 46 1.81 29.26 10.29
C LEU A 46 1.40 28.85 8.88
N VAL A 47 1.33 29.79 7.93
CA VAL A 47 1.03 29.50 6.52
C VAL A 47 2.13 28.62 5.90
N VAL A 48 3.40 28.95 6.10
CA VAL A 48 4.52 28.14 5.59
C VAL A 48 4.51 26.74 6.18
N GLY A 49 4.29 26.62 7.50
CA GLY A 49 4.16 25.33 8.18
C GLY A 49 2.97 24.52 7.68
N ALA A 50 1.81 25.16 7.49
CA ALA A 50 0.61 24.52 6.96
C ALA A 50 0.79 24.05 5.52
N VAL A 51 1.43 24.85 4.65
CA VAL A 51 1.75 24.47 3.27
C VAL A 51 2.75 23.32 3.24
N GLY A 52 3.78 23.35 4.10
CA GLY A 52 4.75 22.25 4.21
C GLY A 52 4.10 20.95 4.69
N LEU A 53 3.27 21.01 5.73
CA LEU A 53 2.55 19.84 6.24
C LEU A 53 1.53 19.32 5.22
N PHE A 54 0.84 20.23 4.52
CA PHE A 54 -0.07 19.88 3.43
C PHE A 54 0.68 19.18 2.31
N ALA A 55 1.82 19.71 1.85
CA ALA A 55 2.61 19.09 0.79
C ALA A 55 3.03 17.65 1.15
N VAL A 56 3.53 17.43 2.37
CA VAL A 56 3.96 16.09 2.83
C VAL A 56 2.78 15.13 2.91
N VAL A 57 1.69 15.53 3.57
CA VAL A 57 0.55 14.64 3.83
C VAL A 57 -0.24 14.37 2.55
N PHE A 58 -0.44 15.38 1.70
CA PHE A 58 -1.16 15.18 0.44
C PHE A 58 -0.36 14.33 -0.53
N ASP A 59 0.97 14.45 -0.60
CA ASP A 59 1.77 13.64 -1.53
C ASP A 59 1.60 12.14 -1.23
N ASP A 60 1.76 11.73 0.03
CA ASP A 60 1.53 10.34 0.48
C ASP A 60 0.09 9.86 0.24
N LEU A 61 -0.91 10.70 0.51
CA LEU A 61 -2.32 10.38 0.26
C LEU A 61 -2.62 10.26 -1.24
N THR A 62 -2.01 11.12 -2.07
CA THR A 62 -2.20 11.05 -3.52
C THR A 62 -1.48 9.86 -4.13
N ALA A 63 -0.29 9.52 -3.63
CA ALA A 63 0.45 8.32 -4.04
C ALA A 63 -0.36 7.05 -3.73
N SER A 64 -0.78 6.87 -2.48
CA SER A 64 -1.57 5.70 -2.08
C SER A 64 -2.93 5.61 -2.80
N TRP A 65 -3.61 6.74 -2.99
CA TRP A 65 -4.84 6.78 -3.79
C TRP A 65 -4.59 6.41 -5.26
N TRP A 66 -3.50 6.90 -5.84
CA TRP A 66 -3.14 6.60 -7.21
C TRP A 66 -2.76 5.13 -7.39
N GLU A 67 -2.01 4.56 -6.45
CA GLU A 67 -1.69 3.13 -6.41
C GLU A 67 -2.95 2.28 -6.33
N ALA A 68 -3.91 2.64 -5.46
CA ALA A 68 -5.18 1.94 -5.37
C ALA A 68 -6.02 2.04 -6.65
N ARG A 69 -6.01 3.21 -7.31
CA ARG A 69 -6.74 3.43 -8.56
C ARG A 69 -6.14 2.68 -9.75
N THR A 70 -4.82 2.51 -9.77
CA THR A 70 -4.09 1.88 -10.87
C THR A 70 -3.80 0.40 -10.64
N ALA A 71 -4.18 -0.12 -9.47
CA ALA A 71 -4.07 -1.53 -9.15
C ALA A 71 -4.87 -2.37 -10.15
N LYS A 72 -4.18 -3.31 -10.81
CA LYS A 72 -4.82 -4.27 -11.71
C LYS A 72 -5.30 -5.47 -10.91
N VAL A 73 -6.41 -6.06 -11.36
CA VAL A 73 -6.88 -7.32 -10.80
C VAL A 73 -5.91 -8.43 -11.20
N VAL A 74 -5.49 -9.24 -10.24
CA VAL A 74 -4.67 -10.43 -10.49
C VAL A 74 -5.57 -11.64 -10.59
N HIS A 75 -5.57 -12.27 -11.75
CA HIS A 75 -6.36 -13.46 -12.02
C HIS A 75 -5.47 -14.70 -12.05
N PHE A 76 -5.77 -15.66 -11.17
CA PHE A 76 -5.05 -16.92 -11.07
C PHE A 76 -5.79 -18.03 -11.79
N THR A 77 -5.08 -18.72 -12.68
CA THR A 77 -5.56 -20.00 -13.23
C THR A 77 -4.92 -21.14 -12.45
N VAL A 78 -5.70 -21.87 -11.65
CA VAL A 78 -5.22 -22.96 -10.80
C VAL A 78 -5.55 -24.35 -11.36
N PRO A 79 -4.72 -25.38 -11.14
CA PRO A 79 -5.07 -26.75 -11.49
C PRO A 79 -6.35 -27.20 -10.77
N LYS A 80 -7.18 -28.01 -11.44
CA LYS A 80 -8.37 -28.60 -10.81
C LYS A 80 -8.01 -29.34 -9.51
N GLY A 81 -8.73 -29.01 -8.44
CA GLY A 81 -8.54 -29.62 -7.12
C GLY A 81 -7.32 -29.11 -6.35
N PHE A 82 -6.63 -28.07 -6.85
CA PHE A 82 -5.55 -27.43 -6.12
C PHE A 82 -6.07 -26.77 -4.83
N ASN A 83 -5.44 -27.10 -3.71
CA ASN A 83 -5.69 -26.49 -2.40
C ASN A 83 -4.35 -26.37 -1.68
N GLY A 84 -4.02 -25.16 -1.24
CA GLY A 84 -2.75 -24.90 -0.56
C GLY A 84 -2.14 -23.55 -0.91
N ARG A 85 -0.85 -23.40 -0.58
CA ARG A 85 -0.11 -22.14 -0.67
C ARG A 85 0.70 -22.03 -1.97
N LEU A 86 0.76 -20.83 -2.52
CA LEU A 86 1.67 -20.40 -3.59
C LEU A 86 2.44 -19.15 -3.14
N HIS A 87 3.75 -19.13 -3.34
CA HIS A 87 4.54 -17.89 -3.23
C HIS A 87 4.91 -17.38 -4.61
N LEU A 88 4.49 -16.17 -4.95
CA LEU A 88 5.04 -15.42 -6.07
C LEU A 88 6.30 -14.71 -5.61
N VAL A 89 7.39 -14.94 -6.33
CA VAL A 89 8.69 -14.31 -6.09
C VAL A 89 8.94 -13.34 -7.25
N PHE A 90 9.11 -12.06 -6.95
CA PHE A 90 9.30 -11.03 -7.95
C PHE A 90 10.77 -10.93 -8.32
N ASP A 91 11.12 -11.44 -9.50
CA ASP A 91 12.46 -11.47 -10.05
C ASP A 91 12.51 -10.58 -11.31
N PRO A 92 13.44 -9.62 -11.44
CA PRO A 92 13.59 -8.82 -12.66
C PRO A 92 13.78 -9.65 -13.93
N ASN A 93 14.37 -10.85 -13.80
CA ASN A 93 14.61 -11.81 -14.88
C ASN A 93 13.56 -12.92 -14.93
N GLY A 94 12.51 -12.84 -14.11
CA GLY A 94 11.42 -13.81 -14.09
C GLY A 94 10.59 -13.78 -15.38
N PRO A 95 9.80 -14.83 -15.64
CA PRO A 95 8.88 -14.86 -16.77
C PRO A 95 7.84 -13.73 -16.64
N ALA A 96 7.59 -13.03 -17.75
CA ALA A 96 6.57 -12.00 -17.80
C ALA A 96 5.18 -12.61 -17.61
N VAL A 97 4.32 -11.88 -16.91
CA VAL A 97 2.91 -12.22 -16.73
C VAL A 97 2.12 -11.58 -17.85
N ASN A 98 1.17 -12.33 -18.41
CA ASN A 98 0.32 -11.81 -19.49
C ASN A 98 -0.74 -10.89 -18.91
N GLU A 99 -1.10 -9.86 -19.68
CA GLU A 99 -2.25 -9.03 -19.39
C GLU A 99 -3.36 -9.36 -20.39
N VAL A 100 -4.52 -9.77 -19.87
CA VAL A 100 -5.70 -10.13 -20.66
C VAL A 100 -6.89 -9.38 -20.08
N ASP A 101 -7.60 -8.62 -20.91
CA ASP A 101 -8.77 -7.82 -20.50
C ASP A 101 -8.50 -6.88 -19.29
N GLY A 102 -7.28 -6.35 -19.19
CA GLY A 102 -6.85 -5.48 -18.10
C GLY A 102 -6.53 -6.19 -16.78
N LYS A 103 -6.56 -7.53 -16.78
CA LYS A 103 -6.19 -8.38 -15.64
C LYS A 103 -4.81 -9.00 -15.86
N LEU A 104 -4.08 -9.20 -14.77
CA LEU A 104 -2.79 -9.88 -14.79
C LEU A 104 -3.00 -11.38 -14.60
N GLU A 105 -2.69 -12.17 -15.62
CA GLU A 105 -2.97 -13.60 -15.70
C GLU A 105 -1.81 -14.45 -15.20
N VAL A 106 -1.95 -15.03 -14.00
CA VAL A 106 -0.95 -15.88 -13.38
C VAL A 106 -1.39 -17.34 -13.42
N LYS A 107 -0.73 -18.14 -14.25
CA LYS A 107 -0.96 -19.59 -14.28
C LYS A 107 -0.17 -20.27 -13.15
N VAL A 108 -0.88 -20.99 -12.28
CA VAL A 108 -0.29 -21.75 -11.18
C VAL A 108 0.16 -23.11 -11.70
N SER A 109 1.46 -23.37 -11.60
CA SER A 109 2.12 -24.56 -12.17
C SER A 109 2.14 -25.78 -11.23
N GLY A 110 1.52 -25.69 -10.05
CA GLY A 110 1.54 -26.73 -9.02
C GLY A 110 2.75 -26.66 -8.07
N ALA A 111 3.76 -25.84 -8.38
CA ALA A 111 4.86 -25.52 -7.47
C ALA A 111 4.37 -24.63 -6.31
N LYS A 112 4.90 -24.84 -5.11
CA LYS A 112 4.63 -23.99 -3.93
C LYS A 112 5.23 -22.58 -4.04
N ALA A 113 6.16 -22.37 -4.99
CA ALA A 113 6.77 -21.08 -5.28
C ALA A 113 6.98 -20.92 -6.80
N GLN A 114 6.77 -19.71 -7.31
CA GLN A 114 6.90 -19.37 -8.73
C GLN A 114 7.52 -17.99 -8.88
N LYS A 115 8.54 -17.89 -9.73
CA LYS A 115 9.14 -16.60 -10.09
C LYS A 115 8.29 -15.93 -11.16
N VAL A 116 8.10 -14.61 -11.05
CA VAL A 116 7.42 -13.76 -12.03
C VAL A 116 8.18 -12.47 -12.21
N LYS A 117 8.05 -11.84 -13.37
CA LYS A 117 8.71 -10.57 -13.65
C LYS A 117 8.22 -9.47 -12.71
N ALA A 118 9.16 -8.80 -12.04
CA ALA A 118 8.88 -7.63 -11.20
C ALA A 118 8.42 -6.41 -12.02
N GLY A 119 7.62 -5.53 -11.43
CA GLY A 119 7.27 -4.23 -12.03
C GLY A 119 6.01 -4.26 -12.90
N LEU A 120 5.17 -5.28 -12.78
CA LEU A 120 3.93 -5.43 -13.55
C LEU A 120 2.69 -5.02 -12.76
N GLY A 121 2.86 -4.52 -11.52
CA GLY A 121 1.75 -4.17 -10.63
C GLY A 121 1.21 -5.35 -9.81
N LEU A 122 1.81 -6.54 -9.94
CA LEU A 122 1.52 -7.69 -9.06
C LEU A 122 1.99 -7.44 -7.63
N GLU A 123 3.01 -6.59 -7.49
CA GLU A 123 3.52 -6.10 -6.22
C GLU A 123 2.62 -5.06 -5.54
N ASN A 124 1.52 -4.61 -6.16
CA ASN A 124 0.62 -3.61 -5.60
C ASN A 124 -0.26 -4.20 -4.46
N ASP A 125 -0.23 -3.56 -3.30
CA ASP A 125 -0.99 -4.00 -2.10
C ASP A 125 -2.50 -3.87 -2.25
N TYR A 126 -2.97 -3.01 -3.14
CA TYR A 126 -4.38 -2.77 -3.41
C TYR A 126 -4.94 -3.65 -4.53
N ALA A 127 -4.13 -4.52 -5.12
CA ALA A 127 -4.57 -5.41 -6.18
C ALA A 127 -5.62 -6.40 -5.66
N GLU A 128 -6.79 -6.39 -6.30
CA GLU A 128 -7.79 -7.42 -6.08
C GLU A 128 -7.31 -8.76 -6.66
N VAL A 129 -7.70 -9.86 -6.03
CA VAL A 129 -7.28 -11.20 -6.43
C VAL A 129 -8.49 -12.07 -6.73
N GLU A 130 -8.43 -12.75 -7.87
CA GLU A 130 -9.43 -13.69 -8.33
C GLU A 130 -8.75 -14.99 -8.73
N ALA A 131 -9.40 -16.13 -8.53
CA ALA A 131 -8.88 -17.41 -8.98
C ALA A 131 -9.98 -18.29 -9.59
N HIS A 132 -9.66 -18.92 -10.71
CA HIS A 132 -10.48 -19.95 -11.32
C HIS A 132 -9.64 -21.19 -11.58
N ASP A 133 -10.25 -22.37 -11.44
CA ASP A 133 -9.58 -23.59 -11.85
C ASP A 133 -9.54 -23.74 -13.38
N THR A 134 -8.81 -24.73 -13.87
CA THR A 134 -8.70 -25.05 -15.30
C THR A 134 -10.04 -25.40 -15.97
N GLU A 135 -11.11 -25.62 -15.21
CA GLU A 135 -12.47 -25.86 -15.71
C GLU A 135 -13.35 -24.60 -15.62
N GLY A 136 -12.80 -23.46 -15.19
CA GLY A 136 -13.50 -22.19 -15.04
C GLY A 136 -14.29 -22.06 -13.75
N LYS A 137 -14.15 -23.00 -12.79
CA LYS A 137 -14.83 -22.90 -11.50
C LYS A 137 -14.06 -21.96 -10.59
N ARG A 138 -14.78 -21.04 -9.93
CA ARG A 138 -14.18 -20.12 -8.95
C ARG A 138 -13.53 -20.88 -7.79
N VAL A 139 -12.33 -20.46 -7.43
CA VAL A 139 -11.56 -20.93 -6.27
C VAL A 139 -11.35 -19.74 -5.34
N ASP A 140 -11.57 -19.95 -4.04
CA ASP A 140 -11.28 -18.92 -3.06
C ASP A 140 -9.76 -18.70 -2.97
N VAL A 141 -9.33 -17.45 -3.02
CA VAL A 141 -7.93 -17.06 -2.91
C VAL A 141 -7.79 -15.95 -1.88
N PHE A 142 -6.78 -16.07 -1.02
CA PHE A 142 -6.51 -15.10 0.03
C PHE A 142 -5.03 -14.73 0.03
N LEU A 143 -4.75 -13.44 0.20
CA LEU A 143 -3.40 -13.02 0.53
C LEU A 143 -3.03 -13.58 1.92
N ASP A 144 -1.88 -14.22 1.97
CA ASP A 144 -1.44 -15.00 3.13
C ASP A 144 -0.18 -14.46 3.75
N SER A 145 0.77 -14.02 2.93
CA SER A 145 1.96 -13.32 3.39
C SER A 145 2.48 -12.36 2.31
N SER A 146 3.23 -11.36 2.73
CA SER A 146 4.02 -10.50 1.85
C SER A 146 5.30 -10.11 2.57
N GLY A 147 6.35 -9.83 1.80
CA GLY A 147 7.62 -9.41 2.38
C GLY A 147 8.71 -9.19 1.35
N SER A 148 9.87 -8.83 1.85
CA SER A 148 11.10 -8.72 1.08
C SER A 148 12.22 -9.40 1.84
N ARG A 149 13.00 -10.23 1.14
CA ARG A 149 14.15 -10.93 1.72
C ARG A 149 15.28 -10.95 0.69
N ASP A 150 16.48 -10.60 1.12
CA ASP A 150 17.68 -10.60 0.28
C ASP A 150 17.51 -9.79 -1.03
N GLY A 151 16.74 -8.69 -0.97
CA GLY A 151 16.44 -7.83 -2.11
C GLY A 151 15.33 -8.34 -3.04
N VAL A 152 14.70 -9.47 -2.70
CA VAL A 152 13.64 -10.10 -3.49
C VAL A 152 12.30 -9.93 -2.77
N VAL A 153 11.34 -9.31 -3.45
CA VAL A 153 9.96 -9.15 -2.95
C VAL A 153 9.18 -10.43 -3.22
N TYR A 154 8.31 -10.82 -2.31
CA TYR A 154 7.43 -11.98 -2.48
C TYR A 154 6.02 -11.74 -1.94
N ARG A 155 5.05 -12.48 -2.49
CA ARG A 155 3.66 -12.56 -2.02
C ARG A 155 3.20 -14.01 -1.94
N GLY A 156 2.74 -14.43 -0.77
CA GLY A 156 2.10 -15.72 -0.54
C GLY A 156 0.59 -15.63 -0.66
N TYR A 157 0.00 -16.58 -1.37
CA TYR A 157 -1.44 -16.74 -1.56
C TYR A 157 -1.87 -18.13 -1.09
N TRP A 158 -3.03 -18.21 -0.45
CA TRP A 158 -3.70 -19.46 -0.10
C TRP A 158 -4.89 -19.68 -1.00
N PHE A 159 -5.00 -20.88 -1.59
CA PHE A 159 -6.11 -21.28 -2.45
C PHE A 159 -6.96 -22.36 -1.75
N GLY A 160 -8.28 -22.16 -1.72
CA GLY A 160 -9.24 -23.07 -1.10
C GLY A 160 -9.68 -22.64 0.31
N ASN A 161 -10.24 -23.57 1.08
CA ASN A 161 -10.87 -23.28 2.36
C ASN A 161 -9.87 -22.74 3.40
N GLN A 162 -10.16 -21.57 3.97
CA GLN A 162 -9.35 -20.90 4.98
C GLN A 162 -9.18 -21.71 6.27
N ALA A 163 -10.16 -22.57 6.63
CA ALA A 163 -10.09 -23.42 7.81
C ALA A 163 -9.03 -24.54 7.69
N GLY A 164 -8.55 -24.82 6.48
CA GLY A 164 -7.45 -25.76 6.22
C GLY A 164 -6.04 -25.14 6.33
N ARG A 165 -5.93 -23.85 6.68
CA ARG A 165 -4.63 -23.20 6.94
C ARG A 165 -3.94 -23.86 8.13
N THR A 166 -2.98 -24.74 7.87
CA THR A 166 -1.99 -25.11 8.87
C THR A 166 -0.98 -23.96 8.97
N TYR A 167 -0.84 -23.37 10.16
CA TYR A 167 0.09 -22.27 10.45
C TYR A 167 1.58 -22.62 10.22
N ASP A 168 1.91 -23.90 10.00
CA ASP A 168 3.26 -24.45 10.09
C ASP A 168 4.06 -24.55 8.78
N ASP A 169 3.51 -24.21 7.61
CA ASP A 169 4.22 -24.36 6.33
C ASP A 169 4.91 -23.06 5.87
N SER A 170 5.56 -22.35 6.80
CA SER A 170 6.58 -21.36 6.41
C SER A 170 7.89 -22.09 6.15
N PRO A 171 8.25 -22.28 4.87
CA PRO A 171 9.62 -21.99 4.53
C PRO A 171 9.68 -21.25 3.18
N ILE A 172 10.37 -20.11 3.17
CA ILE A 172 11.17 -19.78 1.99
C ILE A 172 12.28 -20.85 1.96
N GLY A 173 11.97 -22.02 1.41
CA GLY A 173 12.99 -22.88 0.83
C GLY A 173 13.51 -22.13 -0.37
N GLN A 174 14.81 -21.87 -0.42
CA GLN A 174 15.44 -21.26 -1.59
C GLN A 174 15.05 -22.08 -2.83
N PRO A 175 14.55 -21.44 -3.91
CA PRO A 175 14.41 -22.14 -5.18
C PRO A 175 15.82 -22.53 -5.64
N GLU A 176 16.08 -23.84 -5.77
CA GLU A 176 17.24 -24.39 -6.50
C GLU A 176 17.25 -23.90 -7.96
#